data_AF-A0A4R9L8I9-F1
#
_entry.id   AF-A0A4R9L8I9-F1
#
_cell.length_a   1.000
_cell.length_b   1.000
_cell.length_c   1.000
_cell.angle_alpha   90.00
_cell.angle_beta   90.00
_cell.angle_gamma   90.00
#
_symmetry.space_group_name_H-M   'P 1'
#
loop_
_entity.id
_entity.type
_entity.pdbx_description
1 polymer ?
#
loop_
_entity_poly.entity_id
_entity_poly.type
_entity_poly.pdbx_seq_one_letter_code
_entity_poly.pdbx_strand_id
1 'polypeptide(L)'
;METEKRFCRNCGNHILSDTIQCVFCGSFQSREAVSIFRFLSESKFFRIKILYPGIPILGFLLLALSVILWRKVLPLSLPSLFFFWSLIFSVSGWIGELILDLKFHGDVKDFREGFIEWQKHLYDRSPYLSYLGMILFVATPLIQWQNSLWFSLASASIWTALISFIFLVLIPLI
;
A
#
# COMPACT_ATOMS: atom_id res chain seq x y z
N MET A 1 -17.87 18.17 32.20
CA MET A 1 -18.20 17.26 31.08
C MET A 1 -16.89 16.71 30.57
N GLU A 2 -16.57 15.46 30.90
CA GLU A 2 -15.44 14.77 30.27
C GLU A 2 -15.80 14.55 28.80
N THR A 3 -15.04 15.14 27.90
CA THR A 3 -15.23 14.95 26.47
C THR A 3 -14.92 13.49 26.12
N GLU A 4 -15.90 12.81 25.52
CA GLU A 4 -15.78 11.41 25.15
C GLU A 4 -14.63 11.25 24.13
N LYS A 5 -13.65 10.41 24.47
CA LYS A 5 -12.51 10.14 23.58
C LYS A 5 -12.86 8.97 22.67
N ARG A 6 -12.64 9.13 21.37
CA ARG A 6 -12.78 8.06 20.37
C ARG A 6 -11.45 7.77 19.69
N PHE A 7 -11.31 6.58 19.10
CA PHE A 7 -10.12 6.22 18.32
C PHE A 7 -10.24 6.72 16.88
N CYS A 8 -9.14 7.26 16.34
CA CYS A 8 -9.05 7.67 14.95
C CYS A 8 -9.03 6.44 14.02
N ARG A 9 -9.89 6.42 13.00
CA ARG A 9 -10.03 5.29 12.06
C ARG A 9 -8.78 5.03 11.18
N ASN A 10 -7.95 6.05 10.99
CA ASN A 10 -6.72 5.95 10.21
C ASN A 10 -5.50 5.60 11.10
N CYS A 11 -5.12 6.47 12.04
CA CYS A 11 -3.92 6.28 12.85
C CYS A 11 -4.12 5.55 14.18
N GLY A 12 -5.35 5.29 14.64
CA GLY A 12 -5.60 4.64 15.92
C GLY A 12 -5.36 5.50 17.17
N ASN A 13 -4.94 6.77 17.04
CA ASN A 13 -4.77 7.67 18.18
C ASN A 13 -6.10 8.13 18.78
N HIS A 14 -6.09 8.46 20.07
CA HIS A 14 -7.24 9.06 20.75
C HIS A 14 -7.49 10.49 20.25
N ILE A 15 -8.71 10.75 19.80
CA ILE A 15 -9.19 12.06 19.36
C ILE A 15 -10.45 12.45 20.15
N LEU A 16 -10.70 13.74 20.27
CA LEU A 16 -11.97 14.24 20.82
C LEU A 16 -13.13 13.86 19.90
N SER A 17 -14.26 13.45 20.47
CA SER A 17 -15.50 13.08 19.75
C SER A 17 -15.90 14.10 18.68
N ASP A 18 -15.71 15.39 18.97
CA ASP A 18 -16.25 16.49 18.18
C ASP A 18 -15.32 16.91 17.02
N THR A 19 -14.12 16.32 16.94
CA THR A 19 -13.16 16.65 15.89
C THR A 19 -13.54 16.01 14.55
N ILE A 20 -13.81 16.84 13.54
CA ILE A 20 -14.12 16.41 12.16
C ILE A 20 -12.89 15.77 11.50
N GLN A 21 -11.70 16.30 11.79
CA GLN A 21 -10.44 15.86 11.23
C GLN A 21 -9.45 15.50 12.34
N CYS A 22 -8.73 14.40 12.17
CA CYS A 22 -7.70 13.99 13.12
C CYS A 22 -6.48 14.92 13.02
N VAL A 23 -6.05 15.50 14.14
CA VAL A 23 -4.88 16.39 14.20
C VAL A 23 -3.58 15.66 13.87
N PHE A 24 -3.48 14.36 14.20
CA PHE A 24 -2.25 13.58 14.01
C PHE A 24 -2.02 13.14 12.56
N CYS A 25 -3.07 12.69 11.88
CA CYS A 25 -2.96 12.10 10.54
C CYS A 25 -3.74 12.85 9.46
N GLY A 26 -4.47 13.91 9.81
CA GLY A 26 -5.27 14.70 8.87
C GLY A 26 -6.48 13.98 8.28
N SER A 27 -6.83 12.77 8.75
CA SER A 27 -7.96 12.00 8.20
C SER A 27 -9.31 12.48 8.70
N PHE A 28 -10.31 12.47 7.82
CA PHE A 28 -11.68 12.87 8.12
C PHE A 28 -12.44 11.75 8.83
N GLN A 29 -13.13 12.11 9.91
CA GLN A 29 -13.84 11.17 10.77
C GLN A 29 -15.36 11.20 10.58
N SER A 30 -15.91 12.25 9.95
CA SER A 30 -17.33 12.30 9.60
C SER A 30 -17.55 11.95 8.12
N ARG A 31 -18.57 11.13 7.86
CA ARG A 31 -18.96 10.72 6.49
C ARG A 31 -19.54 11.89 5.69
N GLU A 32 -20.09 12.90 6.38
CA GLU A 32 -20.72 14.07 5.76
C GLU A 32 -19.70 15.09 5.24
N ALA A 33 -18.47 15.07 5.76
CA ALA A 33 -17.42 16.04 5.38
C ALA A 33 -16.70 15.68 4.07
N VAL A 34 -16.72 14.41 3.64
CA VAL A 34 -15.97 13.93 2.48
C VAL A 34 -16.74 12.85 1.72
N SER A 35 -16.37 12.62 0.46
CA SER A 35 -16.95 11.54 -0.34
C SER A 35 -16.73 10.16 0.30
N ILE A 36 -17.68 9.25 0.08
CA ILE A 36 -17.66 7.89 0.67
C ILE A 36 -16.36 7.15 0.31
N PHE A 37 -15.88 7.29 -0.93
CA PHE A 37 -14.63 6.66 -1.37
C PHE A 37 -13.42 7.16 -0.59
N ARG A 38 -13.32 8.48 -0.37
CA ARG A 38 -12.24 9.07 0.42
C ARG A 38 -12.35 8.66 1.88
N PHE A 39 -13.56 8.64 2.42
CA PHE A 39 -13.82 8.20 3.80
C PHE A 39 -13.47 6.73 4.07
N LEU A 40 -13.65 5.86 3.08
CA LEU A 40 -13.29 4.44 3.15
C LEU A 40 -11.79 4.22 2.94
N SER A 41 -11.19 4.91 1.97
CA SER A 41 -9.77 4.78 1.67
C SER A 41 -8.88 5.30 2.80
N GLU A 42 -9.36 6.29 3.57
CA GLU A 42 -8.68 6.79 4.78
C GLU A 42 -8.78 5.83 5.98
N SER A 43 -9.64 4.81 5.95
CA SER A 43 -9.74 3.81 7.02
C SER A 43 -8.62 2.78 6.95
N LYS A 44 -7.79 2.70 8.00
CA LYS A 44 -6.72 1.69 8.11
C LYS A 44 -7.27 0.27 8.14
N PHE A 45 -8.39 0.06 8.85
CA PHE A 45 -9.05 -1.24 8.90
C PHE A 45 -9.45 -1.72 7.50
N PHE A 46 -10.05 -0.83 6.69
CA PHE A 46 -10.45 -1.17 5.33
C PHE A 46 -9.24 -1.54 4.48
N ARG A 47 -8.15 -0.76 4.55
CA ARG A 47 -6.93 -1.04 3.78
C ARG A 47 -6.29 -2.37 4.15
N ILE A 48 -6.06 -2.62 5.44
CA ILE A 48 -5.33 -3.81 5.92
C ILE A 48 -6.17 -5.08 5.81
N LYS A 49 -7.47 -5.02 6.13
CA LYS A 49 -8.32 -6.23 6.21
C LYS A 49 -9.05 -6.56 4.93
N ILE A 50 -9.32 -5.57 4.08
CA ILE A 50 -10.14 -5.78 2.88
C ILE A 50 -9.32 -5.50 1.63
N LEU A 51 -8.75 -4.29 1.48
CA LEU A 51 -8.15 -3.88 0.23
C LEU A 51 -6.88 -4.65 -0.11
N TYR A 52 -5.87 -4.62 0.77
CA TYR A 52 -4.59 -5.27 0.51
C TYR A 52 -4.71 -6.79 0.33
N PRO A 53 -5.43 -7.56 1.16
CA PRO A 53 -5.61 -8.99 0.91
C PRO A 53 -6.60 -9.29 -0.23
N GLY A 54 -7.64 -8.45 -0.40
CA GLY A 54 -8.69 -8.70 -1.39
C GLY A 54 -8.24 -8.52 -2.84
N ILE A 55 -7.35 -7.56 -3.11
CA ILE A 55 -6.86 -7.28 -4.47
C ILE A 55 -6.04 -8.46 -5.07
N PRO A 56 -5.09 -9.08 -4.35
CA PRO A 56 -4.44 -10.33 -4.76
C PRO A 56 -5.39 -11.50 -4.98
N ILE A 57 -6.40 -11.65 -4.12
CA ILE A 57 -7.41 -12.72 -4.28
C ILE A 57 -8.18 -12.49 -5.58
N LEU A 58 -8.60 -11.25 -5.85
CA LEU A 58 -9.26 -10.89 -7.10
C LEU A 58 -8.34 -11.14 -8.31
N GLY A 59 -7.06 -10.77 -8.21
CA GLY A 59 -6.06 -11.03 -9.24
C GLY A 59 -5.89 -12.52 -9.53
N PHE A 60 -5.83 -13.35 -8.49
CA PHE A 60 -5.74 -14.80 -8.62
C PHE A 60 -6.99 -15.40 -9.25
N LEU A 61 -8.18 -14.98 -8.83
CA LEU A 61 -9.44 -15.44 -9.41
C LEU A 61 -9.52 -15.08 -10.90
N LEU A 62 -9.08 -13.87 -11.28
CA LEU A 62 -9.07 -13.42 -12.66
C LEU A 62 -8.07 -14.21 -13.51
N LEU A 63 -6.91 -14.53 -12.95
CA LEU A 63 -5.92 -15.43 -13.57
C LEU A 63 -6.49 -16.84 -13.76
N ALA A 64 -7.07 -17.43 -12.71
CA ALA A 64 -7.66 -18.77 -12.76
C ALA A 64 -8.80 -18.85 -13.79
N LEU A 65 -9.71 -17.88 -13.78
CA LEU A 65 -10.79 -17.76 -14.77
C LEU A 65 -10.24 -17.64 -16.19
N SER A 66 -9.15 -16.88 -16.39
CA SER A 66 -8.53 -16.74 -17.72
C SER A 66 -7.92 -18.04 -18.25
N VAL A 67 -7.41 -18.90 -17.36
CA VAL A 67 -6.90 -20.24 -17.70
C VAL A 67 -8.07 -21.18 -18.05
N ILE A 68 -9.13 -21.18 -17.24
CA ILE A 68 -10.30 -22.06 -17.42
C ILE A 68 -11.08 -21.70 -18.70
N LEU A 69 -11.26 -20.40 -18.97
CA LEU A 69 -12.01 -19.90 -20.14
C LEU A 69 -11.21 -19.94 -21.45
N TRP A 70 -10.05 -20.61 -21.47
CA TRP A 70 -9.16 -20.88 -22.60
C TRP A 70 -9.16 -19.84 -23.74
N ARG A 71 -8.20 -18.91 -23.72
CA ARG A 71 -7.70 -18.01 -24.82
C ARG A 71 -8.70 -17.29 -25.75
N LYS A 72 -10.01 -17.49 -25.64
CA LYS A 72 -11.00 -16.93 -26.58
C LYS A 72 -11.32 -15.46 -26.30
N VAL A 73 -11.05 -14.97 -25.09
CA VAL A 73 -11.52 -13.65 -24.63
C VAL A 73 -10.38 -12.71 -24.25
N LEU A 74 -9.32 -13.18 -23.57
CA LEU A 74 -8.19 -12.34 -23.16
C LEU A 74 -6.82 -13.05 -23.35
N PRO A 75 -5.77 -12.31 -23.74
CA PRO A 75 -4.40 -12.83 -23.72
C PRO A 75 -3.96 -13.04 -22.26
N LEU A 76 -3.28 -14.17 -21.99
CA LEU A 76 -2.85 -14.55 -20.64
C LEU A 76 -1.88 -13.54 -20.00
N SER A 77 -1.26 -12.68 -20.81
CA SER A 77 -0.35 -11.62 -20.35
C SER A 77 -1.03 -10.56 -19.48
N LEU A 78 -2.29 -10.21 -19.77
CA LEU A 78 -3.01 -9.19 -19.01
C LEU A 78 -3.39 -9.67 -17.60
N PRO A 79 -4.05 -10.83 -17.43
CA PRO A 79 -4.34 -11.39 -16.10
C PRO A 79 -3.08 -11.68 -15.29
N SER A 80 -1.99 -12.14 -15.93
CA SER A 80 -0.74 -12.38 -15.22
C SER A 80 -0.10 -11.08 -14.72
N LEU A 81 -0.01 -10.04 -15.57
CA LEU A 81 0.48 -8.73 -15.16
C LEU A 81 -0.38 -8.11 -14.05
N PHE A 82 -1.71 -8.26 -14.13
CA PHE A 82 -2.60 -7.78 -13.08
C PHE A 82 -2.39 -8.55 -11.76
N PHE A 83 -2.18 -9.87 -11.83
CA PHE A 83 -1.85 -10.67 -10.65
C PHE A 83 -0.53 -10.23 -10.01
N PHE A 84 0.54 -10.06 -10.79
CA PHE A 84 1.82 -9.54 -10.29
C PHE A 84 1.66 -8.13 -9.69
N TRP A 85 0.95 -7.25 -10.38
CA TRP A 85 0.65 -5.91 -9.90
C TRP A 85 -0.08 -5.97 -8.55
N SER A 86 -1.08 -6.84 -8.42
CA SER A 86 -1.88 -6.99 -7.20
C SER A 86 -1.06 -7.48 -6.00
N LEU A 87 -0.11 -8.40 -6.22
CA LEU A 87 0.80 -8.88 -5.19
C LEU A 87 1.73 -7.78 -4.68
N ILE A 88 2.36 -7.06 -5.60
CA ILE A 88 3.25 -5.95 -5.24
C ILE A 88 2.44 -4.86 -4.53
N PHE A 89 1.28 -4.49 -5.06
CA PHE A 89 0.38 -3.53 -4.43
C PHE A 89 0.06 -3.91 -2.98
N SER A 90 -0.27 -5.17 -2.71
CA SER A 90 -0.57 -5.63 -1.34
C SER A 90 0.65 -5.55 -0.42
N VAL A 91 1.80 -6.08 -0.85
CA VAL A 91 3.03 -6.11 -0.04
C VAL A 91 3.51 -4.70 0.25
N SER A 92 3.60 -3.85 -0.78
CA SER A 92 3.96 -2.44 -0.66
C SER A 92 2.98 -1.68 0.23
N GLY A 93 1.68 -1.96 0.11
CA GLY A 93 0.64 -1.35 0.95
C GLY A 93 0.81 -1.68 2.42
N TRP A 94 1.03 -2.95 2.75
CA TRP A 94 1.30 -3.39 4.12
C TRP A 94 2.56 -2.74 4.71
N ILE A 95 3.65 -2.73 3.95
CA ILE A 95 4.90 -2.09 4.40
C ILE A 95 4.69 -0.58 4.57
N GLY A 96 3.96 0.06 3.67
CA GLY A 96 3.61 1.47 3.76
C GLY A 96 2.80 1.82 5.02
N GLU A 97 1.89 0.95 5.46
CA GLU A 97 1.19 1.11 6.74
C GLU A 97 2.15 0.99 7.92
N LEU A 98 3.07 0.01 7.91
CA LEU A 98 4.06 -0.14 8.99
C LEU A 98 4.95 1.09 9.12
N ILE A 99 5.36 1.66 7.99
CA ILE A 99 6.18 2.89 7.95
C ILE A 99 5.37 4.09 8.47
N LEU A 100 4.09 4.22 8.07
CA LEU A 100 3.23 5.29 8.56
C LEU A 100 2.89 5.15 10.05
N ASP A 101 2.81 3.93 10.56
CA ASP A 101 2.59 3.69 11.98
C ASP A 101 3.73 4.26 12.81
N LEU A 102 4.99 4.09 12.41
CA LEU A 102 6.14 4.74 13.07
C LEU A 102 5.97 6.27 13.11
N LYS A 103 5.48 6.85 12.01
CA LYS A 103 5.20 8.29 11.95
C LYS A 103 4.07 8.71 12.90
N PHE A 104 2.99 7.92 12.98
CA PHE A 104 1.84 8.25 13.82
C PHE A 104 2.09 8.08 15.32
N HIS A 105 3.00 7.19 15.70
CA HIS A 105 3.47 7.04 17.10
C HIS A 105 4.46 8.15 17.49
N GLY A 106 4.98 8.91 16.52
CA GLY A 106 5.91 10.01 16.75
C GLY A 106 7.38 9.59 16.76
N ASP A 107 7.69 8.36 16.35
CA ASP A 107 9.06 7.83 16.30
C ASP A 107 9.88 8.47 15.17
N VAL A 108 9.21 8.94 14.12
CA VAL A 108 9.82 9.55 12.94
C VAL A 108 9.01 10.74 12.44
N LYS A 109 9.69 11.74 11.85
CA LYS A 109 9.03 12.96 11.35
C LYS A 109 8.37 12.72 10.00
N ASP A 110 9.07 12.01 9.13
CA ASP A 110 8.71 11.83 7.74
C ASP A 110 8.66 10.35 7.33
N PHE A 111 7.90 10.08 6.26
CA PHE A 111 7.82 8.74 5.67
C PHE A 111 9.20 8.22 5.23
N ARG A 112 10.09 9.11 4.79
CA ARG A 112 11.49 8.77 4.43
C ARG A 112 12.28 8.27 5.64
N GLU A 113 12.17 8.96 6.78
CA GLU A 113 12.83 8.53 8.02
C GLU A 113 12.22 7.21 8.50
N GLY A 114 10.90 7.05 8.43
CA GLY A 114 10.22 5.80 8.74
C GLY A 114 10.67 4.63 7.87
N PHE A 115 10.92 4.87 6.57
CA PHE A 115 11.47 3.84 5.67
C PHE A 115 12.88 3.44 6.08
N ILE A 116 13.76 4.40 6.39
CA ILE A 116 15.13 4.12 6.84
C ILE A 116 15.10 3.34 8.16
N GLU A 117 14.23 3.72 9.08
CA GLU A 117 14.12 3.06 10.38
C GLU A 117 13.55 1.65 10.25
N TRP A 118 12.53 1.46 9.41
CA TRP A 118 12.04 0.14 9.03
C TRP A 118 13.14 -0.72 8.39
N GLN A 119 13.96 -0.14 7.51
CA GLN A 119 15.09 -0.84 6.88
C GLN A 119 16.15 -1.29 7.89
N LYS A 120 16.50 -0.46 8.87
CA LYS A 120 17.44 -0.85 9.95
C LYS A 120 16.88 -2.01 10.77
N HIS A 121 15.62 -1.91 11.22
CA HIS A 121 14.97 -3.00 11.95
C HIS A 121 14.92 -4.30 11.13
N LEU A 122 14.72 -4.18 9.81
CA LEU A 122 14.73 -5.33 8.91
C LEU A 122 16.15 -5.90 8.75
N TYR A 123 17.17 -5.05 8.68
CA TYR A 123 18.57 -5.44 8.59
C TYR A 123 19.03 -6.20 9.83
N ASP A 124 18.68 -5.72 11.03
CA ASP A 124 19.03 -6.36 12.29
C ASP A 124 18.41 -7.77 12.42
N ARG A 125 17.24 -7.99 11.83
CA ARG A 125 16.61 -9.32 11.76
C ARG A 125 17.18 -10.19 10.66
N SER A 126 17.37 -9.63 9.47
CA SER A 126 17.86 -10.35 8.29
C SER A 126 18.44 -9.38 7.27
N PRO A 127 19.78 -9.37 7.08
CA PRO A 127 20.43 -8.52 6.10
C PRO A 127 19.91 -8.76 4.68
N TYR A 128 19.67 -10.02 4.32
CA TYR A 128 19.15 -10.39 2.99
C TYR A 128 17.77 -9.77 2.70
N LEU A 129 16.87 -9.77 3.69
CA LEU A 129 15.55 -9.15 3.54
C LEU A 129 15.65 -7.63 3.46
N SER A 130 16.58 -7.01 4.18
CA SER A 130 16.84 -5.57 4.06
C SER A 130 17.32 -5.20 2.65
N TYR A 131 18.33 -5.90 2.11
CA TYR A 131 18.80 -5.65 0.74
C TYR A 131 17.69 -5.82 -0.30
N LEU A 132 16.89 -6.89 -0.18
CA LEU A 132 15.73 -7.12 -1.04
C LEU A 132 14.70 -5.99 -0.90
N GLY A 133 14.43 -5.54 0.32
CA GLY A 133 13.57 -4.39 0.58
C GLY A 133 14.09 -3.11 -0.06
N MET A 134 15.38 -2.81 0.04
CA MET A 134 15.97 -1.63 -0.61
C MET A 134 15.79 -1.67 -2.14
N ILE A 135 16.01 -2.84 -2.76
CA ILE A 135 15.84 -3.01 -4.20
C ILE A 135 14.37 -2.81 -4.59
N LEU A 136 13.45 -3.50 -3.91
CA LEU A 136 12.01 -3.44 -4.18
C LEU A 136 11.41 -2.05 -3.94
N PHE A 137 12.01 -1.27 -3.04
CA PHE A 137 11.46 -0.01 -2.55
C PHE A 137 12.40 1.17 -2.78
N VAL A 138 13.22 1.13 -3.84
CA VAL A 138 14.20 2.18 -4.16
C VAL A 138 13.58 3.56 -4.40
N ALA A 139 12.35 3.62 -4.90
CA ALA A 139 11.64 4.88 -5.16
C ALA A 139 11.04 5.51 -3.89
N THR A 140 11.02 4.77 -2.78
CA THR A 140 10.38 5.17 -1.52
C THR A 140 10.99 6.42 -0.88
N PRO A 141 12.32 6.52 -0.70
CA PRO A 141 12.93 7.71 -0.10
C PRO A 141 12.94 8.95 -1.00
N LEU A 142 12.60 8.82 -2.29
CA LEU A 142 12.65 9.91 -3.26
C LEU A 142 11.40 10.81 -3.22
N ILE A 143 10.28 10.30 -2.71
CA ILE A 143 8.98 10.97 -2.73
C ILE A 143 8.44 11.08 -1.30
N GLN A 144 7.91 12.24 -0.92
CA GLN A 144 7.22 12.40 0.35
C GLN A 144 5.81 11.81 0.27
N TRP A 145 5.67 10.55 0.70
CA TRP A 145 4.39 9.87 0.73
C TRP A 145 3.53 10.32 1.91
N GLN A 146 2.33 10.80 1.60
CA GLN A 146 1.33 11.19 2.61
C GLN A 146 0.44 10.01 3.04
N ASN A 147 0.29 9.00 2.17
CA ASN A 147 -0.60 7.86 2.39
C ASN A 147 0.04 6.60 1.78
N SER A 148 -0.13 5.46 2.45
CA SER A 148 0.33 4.13 2.04
C SER A 148 -0.28 3.70 0.70
N LEU A 149 -1.49 4.15 0.37
CA LEU A 149 -2.16 3.82 -0.89
C LEU A 149 -1.42 4.39 -2.11
N TRP A 150 -1.00 5.64 -2.04
CA TRP A 150 -0.25 6.26 -3.14
C TRP A 150 1.10 5.59 -3.32
N PHE A 151 1.75 5.27 -2.19
CA PHE A 151 2.98 4.50 -2.19
C PHE A 151 2.81 3.12 -2.84
N SER A 152 1.77 2.38 -2.46
CA SER A 152 1.51 1.04 -3.00
C SER A 152 1.14 1.05 -4.47
N LEU A 153 0.32 2.01 -4.92
CA LEU A 153 -0.03 2.21 -6.32
C LEU A 153 1.21 2.51 -7.16
N ALA A 154 2.07 3.43 -6.69
CA ALA A 154 3.28 3.80 -7.42
C ALA A 154 4.27 2.64 -7.49
N SER A 155 4.53 1.98 -6.35
CA SER A 155 5.42 0.81 -6.29
C SER A 155 4.96 -0.32 -7.21
N ALA A 156 3.68 -0.69 -7.16
CA ALA A 156 3.12 -1.71 -8.03
C ALA A 156 3.22 -1.32 -9.51
N SER A 157 2.92 -0.08 -9.85
CA SER A 157 2.96 0.40 -11.23
C SER A 157 4.38 0.43 -11.80
N ILE A 158 5.37 0.89 -11.02
CA ILE A 158 6.78 0.92 -11.44
C ILE A 158 7.28 -0.50 -11.71
N TRP A 159 7.04 -1.44 -10.80
CA TRP A 159 7.49 -2.82 -10.98
C TRP A 159 6.79 -3.52 -12.12
N THR A 160 5.47 -3.35 -12.26
CA THR A 160 4.74 -3.95 -13.38
C THR A 160 5.19 -3.37 -14.72
N ALA A 161 5.47 -2.07 -14.79
CA ALA A 161 6.03 -1.45 -15.99
C ALA A 161 7.41 -2.02 -16.32
N LEU A 162 8.30 -2.12 -15.32
CA LEU A 162 9.65 -2.67 -15.49
C LEU A 162 9.63 -4.14 -15.95
N ILE A 163 8.80 -4.97 -15.33
CA ILE A 163 8.58 -6.36 -15.71
C ILE A 163 8.03 -6.43 -17.14
N SER A 164 6.99 -5.64 -17.45
CA SER A 164 6.41 -5.62 -18.79
C SER A 164 7.43 -5.22 -19.85
N PHE A 165 8.30 -4.25 -19.56
CA PHE A 165 9.34 -3.81 -20.47
C PHE A 165 10.37 -4.92 -20.73
N ILE A 166 10.83 -5.60 -19.68
CA ILE A 166 11.78 -6.72 -19.82
C ILE A 166 11.15 -7.85 -20.66
N PHE A 167 9.93 -8.28 -20.34
CA PHE A 167 9.31 -9.44 -21.00
C PHE A 167 8.76 -9.15 -22.40
N LEU A 168 8.21 -7.96 -22.63
CA LEU A 168 7.55 -7.64 -23.91
C LEU A 168 8.47 -6.93 -24.89
N VAL A 169 9.53 -6.26 -24.41
CA VAL A 169 10.45 -5.51 -25.27
C VAL A 169 11.82 -6.17 -25.28
N LEU A 170 12.46 -6.35 -24.12
CA LEU A 170 13.86 -6.76 -24.08
C LEU A 170 14.09 -8.21 -24.52
N ILE A 171 13.28 -9.17 -24.02
CA ILE A 171 13.43 -10.59 -24.37
C ILE A 171 13.21 -10.85 -25.87
N PRO A 172 12.18 -10.30 -26.53
CA PRO A 172 11.99 -10.49 -27.98
C PRO A 172 13.07 -9.86 -28.87
N LEU A 173 13.89 -8.96 -28.32
CA LEU A 173 14.98 -8.27 -29.02
C LEU A 173 16.31 -9.04 -28.96
N ILE A 174 16.44 -10.03 -28.08
CA ILE A 174 17.60 -10.91 -27.92
C ILE A 174 17.41 -12.16 -28.76
#